data_AF-A0A9D8WCB3-F1
#
_entry.id   AF-A0A9D8WCB3-F1
#
_cell.length_a   1.000
_cell.length_b   1.000
_cell.length_c   1.000
_cell.angle_alpha   90.00
_cell.angle_beta   90.00
_cell.angle_gamma   90.00
#
_symmetry.space_group_name_H-M   'P 1'
#
loop_
_entity.id
_entity.type
_entity.pdbx_description
1 polymer ?
#
loop_
_entity_poly.entity_id
_entity_poly.type
_entity_poly.pdbx_seq_one_letter_code
_entity_poly.pdbx_strand_id
1 'polypeptide(L)'
;MKKLLATGFAAFLLAFAAAPALADDEVNWLALPADKAALQELDTEQTRALRNSVRHCDDIRRSDHSGTPCVFLDLDRAMRQAEDPALRSYHFALPRSMRYDEARNSGAAIERVMHLREKAVEE
;
A
#
# COMPACT_ATOMS: atom_id res chain seq x y z
N MET A 1 29.57 -44.49 45.71
CA MET A 1 28.70 -44.89 44.59
C MET A 1 28.08 -43.63 44.00
N LYS A 2 28.42 -43.32 42.74
CA LYS A 2 28.11 -42.05 42.03
C LYS A 2 26.63 -42.04 41.64
N LYS A 3 25.86 -41.03 42.06
CA LYS A 3 24.49 -40.79 41.57
C LYS A 3 24.59 -39.94 40.31
N LEU A 4 24.03 -40.47 39.23
CA LEU A 4 24.00 -39.92 37.88
C LEU A 4 23.22 -38.59 37.86
N LEU A 5 23.86 -37.53 37.36
CA LEU A 5 23.21 -36.26 37.02
C LEU A 5 22.46 -36.47 35.70
N ALA A 6 21.13 -36.48 35.76
CA ALA A 6 20.29 -36.44 34.57
C ALA A 6 20.09 -34.99 34.14
N THR A 7 20.89 -34.56 33.16
CA THR A 7 20.72 -33.35 32.35
C THR A 7 19.45 -33.48 31.52
N GLY A 8 18.38 -32.77 31.91
CA GLY A 8 17.17 -32.61 31.11
C GLY A 8 17.15 -31.24 30.45
N PHE A 9 17.64 -31.15 29.22
CA PHE A 9 17.60 -29.94 28.40
C PHE A 9 16.19 -29.78 27.82
N ALA A 10 15.33 -29.01 28.46
CA ALA A 10 14.01 -28.68 27.92
C ALA A 10 14.14 -27.52 26.91
N ALA A 11 14.47 -27.86 25.67
CA ALA A 11 14.38 -26.92 24.55
C ALA A 11 12.90 -26.70 24.22
N PHE A 12 12.31 -25.64 24.76
CA PHE A 12 10.98 -25.17 24.37
C PHE A 12 11.12 -24.47 23.01
N LEU A 13 10.95 -25.23 21.93
CA LEU A 13 10.84 -24.69 20.58
C LEU A 13 9.52 -23.92 20.48
N LEU A 14 9.58 -22.60 20.71
CA LEU A 14 8.57 -21.67 20.25
C LEU A 14 8.64 -21.59 18.72
N ALA A 15 8.12 -22.61 18.05
CA ALA A 15 7.73 -22.51 16.66
C ALA A 15 6.46 -21.65 16.61
N PHE A 16 6.62 -20.33 16.74
CA PHE A 16 5.63 -19.40 16.21
C PHE A 16 5.67 -19.58 14.70
N ALA A 17 4.79 -20.45 14.20
CA ALA A 17 4.38 -20.40 12.81
C ALA A 17 3.78 -19.01 12.61
N ALA A 18 4.58 -18.09 12.08
CA ALA A 18 4.06 -16.87 11.50
C ALA A 18 3.12 -17.34 10.38
N ALA A 19 1.82 -17.37 10.66
CA ALA A 19 0.83 -17.39 9.61
C ALA A 19 1.24 -16.28 8.63
N PRO A 20 1.24 -16.53 7.30
CA PRO A 20 1.44 -15.43 6.39
C PRO A 20 0.31 -14.45 6.70
N ALA A 21 0.67 -13.28 7.23
CA ALA A 21 -0.22 -12.15 7.16
C ALA A 21 -0.44 -11.97 5.66
N LEU A 22 -1.60 -12.43 5.19
CA LEU A 22 -2.18 -11.90 3.98
C LEU A 22 -2.34 -10.43 4.32
N ALA A 23 -1.34 -9.63 3.95
CA ALA A 23 -1.45 -8.19 3.97
C ALA A 23 -2.55 -7.91 2.96
N ASP A 24 -3.79 -7.89 3.45
CA ASP A 24 -4.81 -7.10 2.79
C ASP A 24 -4.19 -5.72 2.65
N ASP A 25 -4.38 -5.07 1.51
CA ASP A 25 -3.87 -3.73 1.27
C ASP A 25 -4.72 -2.74 2.09
N GLU A 26 -4.68 -2.91 3.40
CA GLU A 26 -5.50 -2.22 4.38
C GLU A 26 -5.03 -0.78 4.44
N VAL A 27 -6.00 0.11 4.30
CA VAL A 27 -5.75 1.54 4.30
C VAL A 27 -5.56 1.98 5.74
N ASN A 28 -4.36 2.44 6.09
CA ASN A 28 -4.13 3.08 7.37
C ASN A 28 -4.67 4.53 7.31
N TRP A 29 -5.94 4.70 7.63
CA TRP A 29 -6.63 5.99 7.62
C TRP A 29 -6.00 7.03 8.55
N LEU A 30 -5.33 6.59 9.62
CA LEU A 30 -4.61 7.48 10.55
C LEU A 30 -3.27 7.98 9.99
N ALA A 31 -2.66 7.26 9.04
CA ALA A 31 -1.45 7.71 8.35
C ALA A 31 -1.74 8.77 7.28
N LEU A 32 -2.99 8.87 6.81
CA LEU A 32 -3.38 9.87 5.83
C LEU A 32 -3.45 11.26 6.47
N PRO A 33 -2.89 12.31 5.83
CA PRO A 33 -3.05 13.67 6.29
C PRO A 33 -4.52 14.13 6.12
N ALA A 34 -4.97 15.00 7.03
CA ALA A 34 -6.28 15.66 6.92
C ALA A 34 -6.24 16.86 5.97
N ASP A 35 -5.05 17.41 5.72
CA ASP A 35 -4.85 18.59 4.89
C ASP A 35 -4.90 18.25 3.38
N LYS A 36 -5.62 19.09 2.62
CA LYS A 36 -5.81 18.92 1.19
C LYS A 36 -4.49 19.06 0.43
N ALA A 37 -3.60 19.98 0.83
CA ALA A 37 -2.34 20.18 0.13
C ALA A 37 -1.39 18.98 0.31
N ALA A 38 -1.31 18.43 1.52
CA ALA A 38 -0.55 17.21 1.80
C ALA A 38 -1.09 16.00 1.01
N LEU A 39 -2.42 15.85 0.91
CA LEU A 39 -3.01 14.81 0.04
C LEU A 39 -2.71 15.05 -1.45
N GLN A 40 -2.57 16.30 -1.87
CA GLN A 40 -2.19 16.64 -3.24
C GLN A 40 -0.73 16.30 -3.55
N GLU A 41 0.16 16.40 -2.56
CA GLU A 41 1.53 15.92 -2.66
C GLU A 41 1.55 14.38 -2.83
N LEU A 42 0.79 13.66 -2.01
CA LEU A 42 0.65 12.20 -2.14
C LEU A 42 0.05 11.79 -3.50
N ASP A 43 -0.96 12.51 -4.01
CA ASP A 43 -1.53 12.28 -5.34
C ASP A 43 -0.48 12.47 -6.46
N THR A 44 0.34 13.51 -6.32
CA THR A 44 1.42 13.81 -7.27
C THR A 44 2.47 12.71 -7.25
N GLU A 45 2.86 12.23 -6.07
CA GLU A 45 3.82 11.13 -5.91
C GLU A 45 3.28 9.80 -6.45
N GLN A 46 2.03 9.46 -6.15
CA GLN A 46 1.38 8.27 -6.68
C GLN A 46 1.31 8.33 -8.21
N THR A 47 0.95 9.49 -8.80
CA THR A 47 0.92 9.67 -10.25
C THR A 47 2.31 9.56 -10.88
N ARG A 48 3.36 10.07 -10.21
CA ARG A 48 4.75 9.88 -10.65
C ARG A 48 5.15 8.40 -10.65
N ALA A 49 4.74 7.65 -9.63
CA ALA A 49 4.97 6.22 -9.57
C ALA A 49 4.22 5.48 -10.69
N LEU A 50 2.95 5.82 -10.94
CA LEU A 50 2.18 5.28 -12.06
C LEU A 50 2.91 5.49 -13.39
N ARG A 51 3.38 6.72 -13.66
CA ARG A 51 4.16 7.06 -14.85
C ARG A 51 5.46 6.28 -14.99
N ASN A 52 6.11 5.96 -13.86
CA ASN A 52 7.30 5.11 -13.87
C ASN A 52 6.95 3.69 -14.28
N SER A 53 5.88 3.11 -13.72
CA SER A 53 5.39 1.78 -14.07
C SER A 53 4.93 1.70 -15.53
N VAL A 54 4.24 2.72 -16.04
CA VAL A 54 3.82 2.80 -17.46
C VAL A 54 5.03 2.79 -18.40
N ARG A 55 6.07 3.56 -18.07
CA ARG A 55 7.33 3.56 -18.83
C ARG A 55 8.07 2.24 -18.72
N HIS A 56 8.09 1.62 -17.55
CA HIS A 56 8.75 0.33 -17.35
C HIS A 56 8.07 -0.80 -18.14
N CYS A 57 6.74 -0.72 -18.27
CA CYS A 57 5.90 -1.71 -18.95
C CYS A 57 5.62 -1.40 -20.42
N ASP A 58 6.20 -0.33 -20.97
CA ASP A 58 5.99 0.16 -22.35
C ASP A 58 4.50 0.38 -22.75
N ASP A 59 3.64 0.76 -21.80
CA ASP A 59 2.19 0.97 -22.03
C ASP A 59 1.80 2.43 -22.31
N ILE A 60 2.71 3.20 -22.92
CA ILE A 60 2.61 4.65 -23.11
C ILE A 60 1.44 5.13 -24.01
N ARG A 61 0.69 4.20 -24.62
CA ARG A 61 -0.35 4.52 -25.61
C ARG A 61 -1.74 4.71 -25.01
N ARG A 62 -1.91 4.44 -23.71
CA ARG A 62 -3.18 4.50 -22.99
C ARG A 62 -3.10 5.56 -21.90
N SER A 63 -4.23 6.14 -21.52
CA SER A 63 -4.32 7.00 -20.33
C SER A 63 -4.76 6.19 -19.11
N ASP A 64 -5.67 5.23 -19.32
CA ASP A 64 -6.07 4.25 -18.32
C ASP A 64 -5.29 2.94 -18.53
N HIS A 65 -4.50 2.60 -17.53
CA HIS A 65 -3.64 1.42 -17.47
C HIS A 65 -4.24 0.30 -16.62
N SER A 66 -5.49 0.44 -16.17
CA SER A 66 -6.17 -0.57 -15.35
C SER A 66 -6.33 -1.92 -16.09
N GLY A 67 -6.24 -1.93 -17.42
CA GLY A 67 -6.28 -3.14 -18.24
C GLY A 67 -4.91 -3.77 -18.53
N THR A 68 -3.82 -3.22 -17.99
CA THR A 68 -2.45 -3.62 -18.34
C THR A 68 -1.78 -4.35 -17.17
N PRO A 69 -1.58 -5.68 -17.25
CA PRO A 69 -1.13 -6.44 -16.10
C PRO A 69 0.19 -6.05 -15.49
N CYS A 70 1.15 -5.69 -16.34
CA CYS A 70 2.45 -5.22 -15.89
C CYS A 70 2.32 -3.95 -15.04
N VAL A 71 1.51 -2.97 -15.46
CA VAL A 71 1.41 -1.67 -14.78
C VAL A 71 0.78 -1.82 -13.40
N PHE A 72 -0.32 -2.59 -13.27
CA PHE A 72 -0.95 -2.76 -11.95
C PHE A 72 -0.04 -3.51 -10.97
N LEU A 73 0.65 -4.56 -11.44
CA LEU A 73 1.53 -5.34 -10.58
C LEU A 73 2.75 -4.54 -10.13
N ASP A 74 3.34 -3.79 -11.05
CA ASP A 74 4.52 -2.97 -10.78
C ASP A 74 4.19 -1.82 -9.83
N LEU A 75 3.12 -1.07 -10.10
CA LEU A 75 2.71 0.04 -9.25
C LEU A 75 2.31 -0.43 -7.85
N ASP A 76 1.49 -1.47 -7.73
CA ASP A 76 1.08 -1.98 -6.42
C ASP A 76 2.29 -2.50 -5.63
N ARG A 77 3.24 -3.16 -6.31
CA ARG A 77 4.49 -3.58 -5.68
C ARG A 77 5.28 -2.37 -5.17
N ALA A 78 5.45 -1.34 -5.99
CA ALA A 78 6.18 -0.12 -5.62
C ALA A 78 5.53 0.56 -4.41
N MET A 79 4.19 0.65 -4.36
CA MET A 79 3.46 1.27 -3.25
C MET A 79 3.53 0.44 -1.96
N ARG A 80 3.53 -0.89 -2.03
CA ARG A 80 3.76 -1.75 -0.85
C ARG A 80 5.16 -1.59 -0.27
N GLN A 81 6.15 -1.35 -1.13
CA GLN A 81 7.55 -1.16 -0.78
C GLN A 81 7.91 0.29 -0.41
N ALA A 82 6.98 1.24 -0.60
CA ALA A 82 7.20 2.63 -0.22
C ALA A 82 7.43 2.76 1.29
N GLU A 83 8.45 3.53 1.66
CA GLU A 83 8.77 3.81 3.07
C GLU A 83 7.71 4.71 3.72
N ASP A 84 7.06 5.57 2.93
CA ASP A 84 6.00 6.45 3.42
C ASP A 84 4.66 5.68 3.56
N PRO A 85 4.19 5.47 4.81
CA PRO A 85 2.89 4.83 5.04
C PRO A 85 1.72 5.67 4.54
N ALA A 86 1.87 7.00 4.44
CA ALA A 86 0.82 7.88 3.94
C ALA A 86 0.63 7.69 2.43
N LEU A 87 1.71 7.69 1.65
CA LEU A 87 1.69 7.38 0.21
C LEU A 87 1.08 6.00 -0.08
N ARG A 88 1.52 4.98 0.67
CA ARG A 88 0.96 3.62 0.53
C ARG A 88 -0.54 3.61 0.80
N SER A 89 -0.97 4.23 1.89
CA SER A 89 -2.39 4.31 2.26
C SER A 89 -3.20 5.11 1.24
N TYR A 90 -2.62 6.17 0.70
CA TYR A 90 -3.26 7.01 -0.32
C TYR A 90 -3.54 6.20 -1.59
N HIS A 91 -2.55 5.45 -2.08
CA HIS A 91 -2.72 4.56 -3.23
C HIS A 91 -3.86 3.57 -3.01
N PHE A 92 -3.89 2.87 -1.88
CA PHE A 92 -4.91 1.84 -1.64
C PHE A 92 -6.29 2.38 -1.26
N ALA A 93 -6.38 3.62 -0.79
CA ALA A 93 -7.65 4.34 -0.60
C ALA A 93 -8.34 4.66 -1.93
N LEU A 94 -7.58 4.81 -3.02
CA LEU A 94 -8.13 5.10 -4.32
C LEU A 94 -8.82 3.86 -4.95
N PRO A 95 -9.97 4.06 -5.61
CA PRO A 95 -10.56 2.99 -6.41
C PRO A 95 -9.65 2.63 -7.58
N ARG A 96 -9.76 1.38 -8.06
CA ARG A 96 -8.93 0.86 -9.15
C ARG A 96 -8.97 1.73 -10.42
N SER A 97 -10.13 2.31 -10.72
CA SER A 97 -10.34 3.20 -11.87
C SER A 97 -9.57 4.52 -11.77
N MET A 98 -9.15 4.94 -10.58
CA MET A 98 -8.35 6.16 -10.39
C MET A 98 -6.87 5.82 -10.19
N ARG A 99 -6.55 4.73 -9.48
CA ARG A 99 -5.17 4.32 -9.20
C ARG A 99 -4.30 4.19 -10.45
N TYR A 100 -4.88 3.69 -11.53
CA TYR A 100 -4.17 3.36 -12.77
C TYR A 100 -4.53 4.28 -13.94
N ASP A 101 -5.22 5.39 -13.69
CA ASP A 101 -5.55 6.39 -14.70
C ASP A 101 -4.65 7.62 -14.54
N GLU A 102 -3.78 7.86 -15.51
CA GLU A 102 -2.88 9.02 -15.55
C GLU A 102 -3.63 10.34 -15.82
N ALA A 103 -4.83 10.26 -16.41
CA ALA A 103 -5.68 11.38 -16.73
C ALA A 103 -6.79 11.59 -15.69
N ARG A 104 -6.71 10.91 -14.53
CA ARG A 104 -7.71 11.04 -13.47
C ARG A 104 -7.86 12.50 -13.03
N ASN A 105 -9.06 12.85 -12.55
CA ASN A 105 -9.28 14.11 -11.86
C ASN A 105 -8.69 14.03 -10.44
N SER A 106 -7.51 14.61 -10.24
CA SER A 106 -6.80 14.64 -8.95
C SER A 106 -7.62 15.28 -7.84
N GLY A 107 -8.34 16.38 -8.14
CA GLY A 107 -9.21 17.05 -7.17
C GLY A 107 -10.31 16.12 -6.64
N ALA A 108 -10.97 15.38 -7.54
CA ALA A 108 -12.00 14.42 -7.17
C ALA A 108 -11.43 13.21 -6.40
N ALA A 109 -10.22 12.75 -6.75
CA ALA A 109 -9.51 11.71 -6.02
C ALA A 109 -9.18 12.14 -4.58
N ILE A 110 -8.64 13.36 -4.41
CA ILE A 110 -8.30 13.92 -3.10
C ILE A 110 -9.55 14.12 -2.24
N GLU A 111 -10.60 14.75 -2.78
CA GLU A 111 -11.86 14.97 -2.06
C GLU A 111 -12.50 13.66 -1.59
N ARG A 112 -12.43 12.63 -2.43
CA ARG A 112 -12.87 11.28 -2.05
C ARG A 112 -12.05 10.72 -0.89
N VAL A 113 -10.72 10.78 -0.96
CA VAL A 113 -9.84 10.24 0.09
C VAL A 113 -10.05 11.00 1.40
N MET A 114 -10.18 12.33 1.35
CA MET A 114 -10.55 13.17 2.50
C MET A 114 -11.84 12.67 3.16
N HIS A 115 -12.91 12.53 2.37
CA HIS A 115 -14.21 12.11 2.88
C HIS A 115 -14.17 10.70 3.49
N LEU A 116 -13.48 9.75 2.85
CA LEU A 116 -13.33 8.39 3.38
C LEU A 116 -12.52 8.36 4.67
N ARG A 117 -11.48 9.18 4.77
CA ARG A 117 -10.66 9.32 5.97
C ARG A 117 -11.48 9.89 7.12
N GLU A 118 -12.23 10.97 6.89
CA GLU A 118 -13.11 11.57 7.92
C GLU A 118 -14.06 10.53 8.49
N LYS A 119 -14.76 9.80 7.60
CA LYS A 119 -15.67 8.74 8.01
C LYS A 119 -14.97 7.63 8.81
N ALA A 120 -13.80 7.18 8.36
CA ALA A 120 -13.08 6.07 9.00
C ALA A 120 -12.41 6.44 10.34
N VAL A 121 -12.22 7.74 10.63
CA VAL A 121 -11.61 8.21 11.88
C VAL A 121 -12.67 8.60 12.92
N GLU A 122 -13.88 8.94 12.49
CA GLU A 122 -15.01 9.26 13.37
C GLU A 122 -15.78 8.03 13.88
N GLU A 123 -15.70 6.90 13.17
CA GLU A 123 -16.27 5.59 13.56
C GLU A 123 -15.38 4.85 14.59
#